data_AF-A0A1H8IHZ8-F1
#
_entry.id   AF-A0A1H8IHZ8-F1
#
_cell.length_a   1.000
_cell.length_b   1.000
_cell.length_c   1.000
_cell.angle_alpha   90.00
_cell.angle_beta   90.00
_cell.angle_gamma   90.00
#
_symmetry.space_group_name_H-M   'P 1'
#
loop_
_entity.id
_entity.type
_entity.pdbx_description
1 polymer ?
#
loop_
_entity_poly.entity_id
_entity_poly.type
_entity_poly.pdbx_seq_one_letter_code
_entity_poly.pdbx_strand_id
1 'polypeptide(L)'
;MRPGKGNGECPEPPKASGRTEKRDIGQKERNQVENRKPCVQQNFSEGVSLSSYQVYDGNSNEGIRRGIFRLVSKRVALKGNHKLGIPLILLIVLAIMAGVVWQYLAGSKPSIRIGVLHSLSGVLAASEKPLIDAIQLAVEEANAAGGIHGHKIEAVVADCRSDAGHCAREAERLILEERVEALFGCWTSTCRTSVKPVVERHDHLLFYALRYEGMEQSPNIIYGGAVPNQLVMPAVYWALENLGNRKHARHSGKRVYLAGSENVFSRVVNILIKDVLAANGGIVAGEYYLPLGSQNMESLVEDIVDQQPDLILSTIAGAYNAGFFQTLNRRGITAESIPVLSFSVTEVVLSVQDKIPMTGHFAARNYFQTIPSPENQAFVKRFRDRYGEKAVIDSPTEASYVNVHMWIRAASEAGSGNLAKVQRLILRQSLPAPEGIVALDPITRHVWKVARVGKVREDGQFDIVWDSTRPLEPSPFPSYRSREEWNVLLEKVLNTPAMLQTTQFMEKSGSNSRGPAG
;
A
#
# COMPACT_ATOMS: atom_id res chain seq x y z
N MET A 1 -57.80 -29.11 -26.54
CA MET A 1 -58.36 -30.47 -26.64
C MET A 1 -57.32 -31.38 -27.28
N ARG A 2 -57.07 -32.53 -26.66
CA ARG A 2 -56.22 -33.68 -27.07
C ARG A 2 -57.02 -34.60 -28.03
N PRO A 3 -56.53 -35.78 -28.51
CA PRO A 3 -55.17 -36.29 -28.81
C PRO A 3 -55.05 -37.24 -30.05
N GLY A 4 -53.83 -37.75 -30.32
CA GLY A 4 -53.52 -39.09 -30.87
C GLY A 4 -52.00 -39.36 -30.82
N LYS A 5 -51.46 -40.17 -29.87
CA LYS A 5 -51.06 -41.61 -29.91
C LYS A 5 -50.14 -42.00 -31.12
N GLY A 6 -48.96 -42.61 -30.97
CA GLY A 6 -48.26 -43.12 -29.78
C GLY A 6 -46.85 -43.73 -30.03
N ASN A 7 -46.32 -44.34 -28.96
CA ASN A 7 -45.29 -45.39 -28.75
C ASN A 7 -43.81 -45.26 -29.20
N GLY A 8 -42.90 -45.53 -28.23
CA GLY A 8 -41.49 -45.91 -28.41
C GLY A 8 -40.71 -45.89 -27.07
N GLU A 9 -40.20 -47.05 -26.65
CA GLU A 9 -39.66 -47.40 -25.31
C GLU A 9 -38.24 -46.88 -24.99
N CYS A 10 -37.92 -46.84 -23.69
CA CYS A 10 -36.58 -46.59 -23.12
C CYS A 10 -35.75 -47.88 -22.96
N PRO A 11 -34.40 -47.79 -22.93
CA PRO A 11 -33.56 -48.81 -22.31
C PRO A 11 -33.09 -48.42 -20.89
N GLU A 12 -33.12 -49.41 -19.99
CA GLU A 12 -32.61 -49.40 -18.61
C GLU A 12 -31.06 -49.41 -18.50
N PRO A 13 -30.48 -49.00 -17.35
CA PRO A 13 -29.07 -49.19 -17.02
C PRO A 13 -28.84 -50.43 -16.13
N PRO A 14 -27.65 -51.08 -16.19
CA PRO A 14 -27.17 -51.93 -15.09
C PRO A 14 -25.86 -51.36 -14.51
N LYS A 15 -25.40 -51.64 -13.29
CA LYS A 15 -25.90 -52.24 -12.05
C LYS A 15 -24.79 -51.93 -11.02
N ALA A 16 -25.15 -51.69 -9.76
CA ALA A 16 -24.20 -51.54 -8.66
C ALA A 16 -23.73 -52.91 -8.10
N SER A 17 -22.48 -52.97 -7.64
CA SER A 17 -21.98 -53.93 -6.64
C SER A 17 -20.84 -53.26 -5.88
N GLY A 18 -20.73 -53.21 -4.56
CA GLY A 18 -21.53 -53.73 -3.46
C GLY A 18 -20.66 -53.77 -2.20
N ARG A 19 -21.25 -53.42 -1.05
CA ARG A 19 -20.94 -53.86 0.34
C ARG A 19 -19.52 -53.60 0.90
N THR A 20 -19.25 -53.30 2.17
CA THR A 20 -19.89 -53.12 3.50
C THR A 20 -18.70 -52.62 4.37
N GLU A 21 -18.77 -51.80 5.43
CA GLU A 21 -19.44 -52.05 6.71
C GLU A 21 -19.20 -50.85 7.67
N LYS A 22 -20.29 -50.17 8.03
CA LYS A 22 -20.69 -49.75 9.40
C LYS A 22 -19.62 -49.59 10.50
N ARG A 23 -19.63 -48.41 11.13
CA ARG A 23 -20.21 -48.25 12.50
C ARG A 23 -20.67 -46.81 12.75
N ASP A 24 -21.96 -46.72 13.03
CA ASP A 24 -22.73 -45.58 13.51
C ASP A 24 -22.48 -45.27 14.99
N ILE A 25 -23.05 -44.11 15.37
CA ILE A 25 -23.70 -43.70 16.64
C ILE A 25 -22.97 -42.47 17.23
N GLY A 26 -23.61 -41.31 17.42
CA GLY A 26 -25.03 -41.09 17.58
C GLY A 26 -25.48 -39.63 17.40
N GLN A 27 -26.78 -39.58 17.20
CA GLN A 27 -27.64 -38.49 16.76
C GLN A 27 -28.29 -37.80 17.97
N LYS A 28 -28.96 -36.66 17.66
CA LYS A 28 -29.98 -35.91 18.42
C LYS A 28 -29.46 -34.62 19.09
N GLU A 29 -30.15 -33.48 19.05
CA GLU A 29 -31.56 -33.18 18.70
C GLU A 29 -31.72 -31.65 18.48
N ARG A 30 -32.60 -31.28 17.53
CA ARG A 30 -33.64 -30.22 17.59
C ARG A 30 -33.33 -28.83 18.20
N ASN A 31 -33.55 -27.76 17.41
CA ASN A 31 -34.86 -27.09 17.30
C ASN A 31 -34.83 -25.86 16.39
N GLN A 32 -35.86 -25.75 15.55
CA GLN A 32 -36.33 -24.53 14.90
C GLN A 32 -36.96 -23.59 15.95
N VAL A 33 -36.71 -22.29 15.84
CA VAL A 33 -37.67 -21.26 16.32
C VAL A 33 -37.75 -20.14 15.28
N GLU A 34 -38.94 -20.05 14.70
CA GLU A 34 -39.49 -18.96 13.93
C GLU A 34 -40.28 -18.05 14.90
N ASN A 35 -40.01 -16.74 14.93
CA ASN A 35 -41.02 -15.65 14.93
C ASN A 35 -40.54 -14.30 15.52
N ARG A 36 -40.81 -13.26 14.72
CA ARG A 36 -41.45 -11.97 15.04
C ARG A 36 -40.76 -10.94 15.96
N LYS A 37 -40.52 -9.78 15.32
CA LYS A 37 -40.53 -8.43 15.91
C LYS A 37 -41.75 -8.18 16.81
N PRO A 38 -41.67 -7.16 17.68
CA PRO A 38 -42.50 -5.99 17.38
C PRO A 38 -41.78 -4.65 17.52
N CYS A 39 -42.19 -3.72 16.65
CA CYS A 39 -42.02 -2.28 16.79
C CYS A 39 -42.78 -1.78 18.03
N VAL A 40 -42.20 -0.80 18.73
CA VAL A 40 -42.96 0.16 19.54
C VAL A 40 -42.59 1.56 19.06
N GLN A 41 -43.58 2.22 18.47
CA GLN A 41 -43.64 3.66 18.27
C GLN A 41 -43.85 4.35 19.62
N GLN A 42 -43.15 5.46 19.87
CA GLN A 42 -43.71 6.58 20.61
C GLN A 42 -43.16 7.88 20.01
N ASN A 43 -44.05 8.59 19.32
CA ASN A 43 -43.93 10.00 18.98
C ASN A 43 -44.54 10.83 20.12
N PHE A 44 -43.87 11.92 20.50
CA PHE A 44 -44.40 13.23 20.93
C PHE A 44 -43.16 14.17 20.83
N SER A 45 -43.02 15.03 19.80
CA SER A 45 -43.51 16.43 19.71
C SER A 45 -43.37 17.17 21.05
N GLU A 46 -42.74 18.32 21.22
CA GLU A 46 -42.49 19.53 20.41
C GLU A 46 -41.18 20.15 20.97
N GLY A 47 -40.31 20.85 20.24
CA GLY A 47 -40.53 22.15 19.61
C GLY A 47 -39.46 23.14 20.11
N VAL A 48 -39.15 24.14 19.27
CA VAL A 48 -38.36 25.37 19.53
C VAL A 48 -36.87 25.38 19.08
N SER A 49 -36.71 25.70 17.79
CA SER A 49 -36.03 26.89 17.21
C SER A 49 -34.58 27.25 17.60
N LEU A 50 -33.70 27.06 16.61
CA LEU A 50 -32.77 28.03 15.98
C LEU A 50 -32.26 29.23 16.81
N SER A 51 -30.94 29.36 16.93
CA SER A 51 -30.20 30.49 16.32
C SER A 51 -28.68 30.39 16.55
N SER A 52 -27.95 30.70 15.47
CA SER A 52 -26.64 31.38 15.39
C SER A 52 -25.41 30.74 16.03
N TYR A 53 -24.62 30.12 15.15
CA TYR A 53 -23.16 30.14 15.17
C TYR A 53 -22.62 31.58 15.12
N GLN A 54 -21.76 31.95 16.08
CA GLN A 54 -20.67 32.89 15.83
C GLN A 54 -19.42 32.49 16.61
N VAL A 55 -18.38 32.23 15.81
CA VAL A 55 -16.94 32.39 16.00
C VAL A 55 -16.52 33.12 17.30
N TYR A 56 -15.62 32.48 18.06
CA TYR A 56 -14.65 33.19 18.89
C TYR A 56 -13.25 32.63 18.64
N ASP A 57 -12.51 33.39 17.85
CA ASP A 57 -11.05 33.49 17.91
C ASP A 57 -10.71 34.33 19.16
N GLY A 58 -9.68 33.98 19.91
CA GLY A 58 -9.41 34.72 21.15
C GLY A 58 -8.48 34.07 22.15
N ASN A 59 -7.19 34.07 21.80
CA ASN A 59 -6.08 34.11 22.74
C ASN A 59 -6.41 35.01 23.95
N SER A 60 -6.65 34.44 25.13
CA SER A 60 -6.65 35.20 26.38
C SER A 60 -6.26 34.31 27.56
N ASN A 61 -5.08 34.60 28.07
CA ASN A 61 -4.49 34.08 29.30
C ASN A 61 -5.23 34.63 30.56
N GLU A 62 -6.56 34.70 30.50
CA GLU A 62 -7.45 35.29 31.53
C GLU A 62 -8.47 34.31 32.12
N GLY A 63 -8.59 33.08 31.58
CA GLY A 63 -9.42 32.02 32.17
C GLY A 63 -8.80 31.34 33.40
N ILE A 64 -7.47 31.36 33.55
CA ILE A 64 -6.76 30.69 34.66
C ILE A 64 -6.61 31.61 35.88
N ARG A 65 -6.79 32.93 35.73
CA ARG A 65 -6.71 33.90 36.85
C ARG A 65 -8.03 34.12 37.60
N ARG A 66 -9.17 33.64 37.10
CA ARG A 66 -10.49 33.81 37.78
C ARG A 66 -11.08 32.56 38.44
N GLY A 67 -10.37 31.43 38.43
CA GLY A 67 -10.72 30.23 39.21
C GLY A 67 -10.09 30.18 40.62
N ILE A 68 -9.09 31.02 40.91
CA ILE A 68 -8.31 30.96 42.15
C ILE A 68 -8.84 31.91 43.25
N PHE A 69 -9.84 32.75 42.95
CA PHE A 69 -10.34 33.77 43.88
C PHE A 69 -11.85 33.67 44.15
N ARG A 70 -12.35 32.48 44.55
CA ARG A 70 -13.66 32.36 45.22
C ARG A 70 -13.81 31.03 45.97
N LEU A 71 -12.91 30.79 46.92
CA LEU A 71 -13.08 29.72 47.92
C LEU A 71 -12.41 30.09 49.25
N VAL A 72 -12.67 31.31 49.72
CA VAL A 72 -12.37 31.72 51.11
C VAL A 72 -13.58 32.48 51.65
N SER A 73 -14.55 31.75 52.21
CA SER A 73 -15.45 32.21 53.29
C SER A 73 -16.53 31.16 53.61
N LYS A 74 -16.11 29.94 53.93
CA LYS A 74 -16.86 29.14 54.91
C LYS A 74 -15.91 28.83 56.04
N ARG A 75 -16.08 29.55 57.15
CA ARG A 75 -15.47 29.23 58.44
C ARG A 75 -16.00 27.87 58.87
N VAL A 76 -15.30 26.80 58.51
CA VAL A 76 -15.39 25.55 59.24
C VAL A 76 -14.65 25.80 60.55
N ALA A 77 -15.40 25.97 61.63
CA ALA A 77 -14.86 26.05 62.98
C ALA A 77 -14.31 24.67 63.37
N LEU A 78 -13.08 24.37 62.95
CA LEU A 78 -12.29 23.25 63.48
C LEU A 78 -11.79 23.63 64.88
N LYS A 79 -12.65 23.46 65.88
CA LYS A 79 -12.20 23.23 67.26
C LYS A 79 -11.65 21.80 67.31
N GLY A 80 -10.36 21.64 66.98
CA GLY A 80 -9.71 20.33 66.95
C GLY A 80 -8.21 20.47 66.80
N ASN A 81 -7.50 20.21 67.90
CA ASN A 81 -6.05 20.01 68.04
C ASN A 81 -5.17 20.32 66.80
N HIS A 82 -4.62 21.54 66.71
CA HIS A 82 -3.75 22.01 65.63
C HIS A 82 -2.47 21.18 65.40
N LYS A 83 -2.21 20.17 66.24
CA LYS A 83 -1.05 19.27 66.13
C LYS A 83 -1.25 18.13 65.11
N LEU A 84 -2.45 17.91 64.56
CA LEU A 84 -2.75 16.77 63.67
C LEU A 84 -2.96 17.10 62.18
N GLY A 85 -3.22 18.36 61.81
CA GLY A 85 -3.49 18.75 60.41
C GLY A 85 -2.23 18.99 59.56
N ILE A 86 -1.18 19.55 60.16
CA ILE A 86 0.12 19.78 59.52
C ILE A 86 0.79 18.46 59.05
N PRO A 87 0.84 17.37 59.85
CA PRO A 87 1.44 16.11 59.39
C PRO A 87 0.67 15.46 58.25
N LEU A 88 -0.66 15.62 58.17
CA LEU A 88 -1.48 15.07 57.08
C LEU A 88 -1.23 15.80 55.75
N ILE A 89 -1.09 17.13 55.78
CA ILE A 89 -0.76 17.93 54.60
C ILE A 89 0.66 17.61 54.13
N LEU A 90 1.62 17.47 55.05
CA LEU A 90 2.98 17.03 54.73
C LEU A 90 3.01 15.64 54.10
N LEU A 91 2.20 14.69 54.59
CA LEU A 91 2.07 13.35 54.00
C LEU A 91 1.49 13.37 52.59
N ILE A 92 0.48 14.21 52.33
CA ILE A 92 -0.11 14.36 51.00
C ILE A 92 0.90 14.99 50.04
N VAL A 93 1.63 16.03 50.48
CA VAL A 93 2.69 16.65 49.68
C VAL A 93 3.83 15.66 49.42
N LEU A 94 4.23 14.86 50.42
CA LEU A 94 5.23 13.80 50.25
C LEU A 94 4.75 12.70 49.30
N ALA A 95 3.47 12.31 49.34
CA ALA A 95 2.91 11.32 48.43
C ALA A 95 2.83 11.84 46.99
N ILE A 96 2.46 13.12 46.80
CA ILE A 96 2.46 13.76 45.48
C ILE A 96 3.89 13.91 44.97
N MET A 97 4.83 14.38 45.80
CA MET A 97 6.24 14.48 45.46
C MET A 97 6.84 13.11 45.14
N ALA A 98 6.51 12.07 45.91
CA ALA A 98 6.93 10.70 45.62
C ALA A 98 6.31 10.17 44.33
N GLY A 99 5.06 10.52 44.00
CA GLY A 99 4.42 10.19 42.73
C GLY A 99 5.08 10.89 41.54
N VAL A 100 5.42 12.17 41.67
CA VAL A 100 6.14 12.95 40.66
C VAL A 100 7.56 12.44 40.49
N VAL A 101 8.27 12.18 41.59
CA VAL A 101 9.63 11.61 41.60
C VAL A 101 9.62 10.17 41.06
N TRP A 102 8.61 9.35 41.33
CA TRP A 102 8.46 8.02 40.74
C TRP A 102 8.21 8.09 39.24
N GLN A 103 7.38 9.03 38.76
CA GLN A 103 7.22 9.28 37.32
C GLN A 103 8.49 9.81 36.65
N TYR A 104 9.29 10.60 37.37
CA TYR A 104 10.57 11.14 36.88
C TYR A 104 11.70 10.10 36.90
N LEU A 105 11.73 9.23 37.91
CA LEU A 105 12.72 8.15 38.10
C LEU A 105 12.38 6.88 37.33
N ALA A 106 11.11 6.68 36.96
CA ALA A 106 10.70 5.76 35.89
C ALA A 106 11.13 6.33 34.53
N GLY A 107 12.42 6.66 34.41
CA GLY A 107 13.03 7.35 33.29
C GLY A 107 12.59 6.75 31.97
N SER A 108 12.44 7.63 30.97
CA SER A 108 12.09 7.24 29.60
C SER A 108 12.90 6.03 29.19
N LYS A 109 12.23 4.89 28.98
CA LYS A 109 12.90 3.66 28.54
C LYS A 109 13.65 3.95 27.24
N PRO A 110 14.81 3.32 26.99
CA PRO A 110 15.56 3.54 25.76
C PRO A 110 14.66 3.39 24.53
N SER A 111 14.77 4.31 23.59
CA SER A 111 13.97 4.28 22.36
C SER A 111 14.30 3.05 21.53
N ILE A 112 13.28 2.49 20.86
CA ILE A 112 13.45 1.46 19.84
C ILE A 112 13.68 2.21 18.52
N ARG A 113 14.85 2.02 17.93
CA ARG A 113 15.22 2.71 16.67
C ARG A 113 14.80 1.87 15.47
N ILE A 114 14.21 2.52 14.47
CA ILE A 114 13.96 1.92 13.15
C ILE A 114 14.72 2.73 12.09
N GLY A 115 15.21 2.07 11.06
CA GLY A 115 15.89 2.73 9.95
C GLY A 115 14.92 3.01 8.81
N VAL A 116 15.04 4.19 8.21
CA VAL A 116 14.25 4.60 7.04
C VAL A 116 15.20 4.85 5.87
N LEU A 117 15.10 4.01 4.83
CA LEU A 117 15.98 3.98 3.67
C LEU A 117 15.25 4.54 2.44
N HIS A 118 15.18 5.86 2.37
CA HIS A 118 14.52 6.56 1.28
C HIS A 118 15.36 7.71 0.73
N SER A 119 15.21 8.01 -0.55
CA SER A 119 15.88 9.13 -1.19
C SER A 119 15.30 10.45 -0.67
N LEU A 120 16.13 11.26 0.00
CA LEU A 120 15.83 12.66 0.33
C LEU A 120 16.39 13.61 -0.73
N SER A 121 17.36 13.13 -1.51
CA SER A 121 17.92 13.83 -2.67
C SER A 121 17.98 12.94 -3.92
N GLY A 122 18.26 13.56 -5.07
CA GLY A 122 18.28 12.90 -6.37
C GLY A 122 16.89 12.78 -7.01
N VAL A 123 16.84 12.09 -8.15
CA VAL A 123 15.67 12.04 -9.05
C VAL A 123 14.45 11.35 -8.45
N LEU A 124 14.62 10.53 -7.41
CA LEU A 124 13.53 9.81 -6.74
C LEU A 124 12.97 10.55 -5.52
N ALA A 125 13.61 11.64 -5.06
CA ALA A 125 13.27 12.28 -3.78
C ALA A 125 11.79 12.72 -3.69
N ALA A 126 11.25 13.29 -4.77
CA ALA A 126 9.85 13.71 -4.80
C ALA A 126 8.86 12.53 -4.70
N SER A 127 9.23 11.36 -5.24
CA SER A 127 8.38 10.15 -5.19
C SER A 127 8.50 9.42 -3.85
N GLU A 128 9.66 9.47 -3.20
CA GLU A 128 9.91 8.76 -1.95
C GLU A 128 9.50 9.58 -0.71
N LYS A 129 9.41 10.91 -0.80
CA LYS A 129 9.04 11.78 0.32
C LYS A 129 7.71 11.40 0.99
N PRO A 130 6.61 11.11 0.27
CA PRO A 130 5.36 10.68 0.91
C PRO A 130 5.50 9.39 1.73
N LEU A 131 6.40 8.48 1.37
CA LEU A 131 6.63 7.23 2.12
C LEU A 131 7.30 7.51 3.46
N ILE A 132 8.25 8.45 3.49
CA ILE A 132 8.89 8.93 4.72
C ILE A 132 7.83 9.56 5.63
N ASP A 133 6.94 10.37 5.06
CA ASP A 133 5.83 11.00 5.78
C ASP A 133 4.86 9.97 6.37
N ALA A 134 4.51 8.93 5.60
CA ALA A 134 3.68 7.84 6.08
C ALA A 134 4.32 7.05 7.23
N ILE A 135 5.62 6.75 7.14
CA ILE A 135 6.37 6.09 8.20
C ILE A 135 6.40 6.96 9.46
N GLN A 136 6.72 8.24 9.29
CA GLN A 136 6.79 9.20 10.39
C GLN A 136 5.43 9.36 11.09
N LEU A 137 4.33 9.45 10.33
CA LEU A 137 2.98 9.51 10.88
C LEU A 137 2.65 8.26 11.72
N ALA A 138 2.96 7.06 11.22
CA ALA A 138 2.72 5.82 11.97
C ALA A 138 3.54 5.78 13.28
N VAL A 139 4.78 6.26 13.26
CA VAL A 139 5.64 6.37 14.46
C VAL A 139 5.07 7.40 15.45
N GLU A 140 4.63 8.56 14.97
CA GLU A 140 4.02 9.61 15.80
C GLU A 140 2.75 9.11 16.50
N GLU A 141 1.87 8.42 15.76
CA GLU A 141 0.66 7.81 16.30
C GLU A 141 0.97 6.75 17.37
N ALA A 142 1.92 5.87 17.10
CA ALA A 142 2.33 4.83 18.05
C ALA A 142 2.92 5.43 19.33
N ASN A 143 3.75 6.46 19.20
CA ASN A 143 4.33 7.17 20.33
C ASN A 143 3.28 7.93 21.15
N ALA A 144 2.30 8.55 20.48
CA ALA A 144 1.16 9.20 21.14
C ALA A 144 0.29 8.18 21.91
N ALA A 145 0.22 6.93 21.43
CA ALA A 145 -0.45 5.82 22.10
C ALA A 145 0.39 5.15 23.23
N GLY A 146 1.55 5.71 23.59
CA GLY A 146 2.41 5.21 24.67
C GLY A 146 3.60 4.36 24.21
N GLY A 147 3.83 4.26 22.90
CA GLY A 147 4.93 3.50 22.31
C GLY A 147 4.76 1.98 22.49
N ILE A 148 5.88 1.25 22.39
CA ILE A 148 5.90 -0.21 22.58
C ILE A 148 6.29 -0.49 24.03
N HIS A 149 5.31 -0.86 24.87
CA HIS A 149 5.54 -1.11 26.31
C HIS A 149 6.25 0.05 27.02
N GLY A 150 5.93 1.29 26.65
CA GLY A 150 6.54 2.51 27.20
C GLY A 150 7.88 2.91 26.55
N HIS A 151 8.39 2.13 25.59
CA HIS A 151 9.51 2.54 24.75
C HIS A 151 9.00 3.39 23.58
N LYS A 152 9.55 4.60 23.43
CA LYS A 152 9.29 5.40 22.22
C LYS A 152 9.99 4.78 21.02
N ILE A 153 9.40 4.96 19.84
CA ILE A 153 9.99 4.60 18.56
C ILE A 153 10.68 5.83 17.99
N GLU A 154 11.90 5.67 17.49
CA GLU A 154 12.68 6.72 16.83
C GLU A 154 13.02 6.27 15.41
N ALA A 155 12.62 7.05 14.41
CA ALA A 155 12.95 6.80 13.02
C ALA A 155 14.27 7.50 12.65
N VAL A 156 15.29 6.71 12.32
CA VAL A 156 16.58 7.18 11.83
C VAL A 156 16.55 7.16 10.31
N VAL A 157 16.39 8.34 9.70
CA VAL A 157 16.27 8.49 8.24
C VAL A 157 17.65 8.60 7.61
N ALA A 158 17.93 7.78 6.59
CA ALA A 158 19.13 7.84 5.78
C ALA A 158 18.76 8.19 4.32
N ASP A 159 19.45 9.19 3.77
CA ASP A 159 19.27 9.62 2.39
C ASP A 159 19.93 8.64 1.42
N CYS A 160 19.14 7.90 0.66
CA CYS A 160 19.65 6.98 -0.36
C CYS A 160 20.14 7.65 -1.65
N ARG A 161 19.90 8.97 -1.84
CA ARG A 161 20.38 9.78 -2.98
C ARG A 161 20.00 9.25 -4.36
N SER A 162 18.94 8.44 -4.45
CA SER A 162 18.57 7.69 -5.67
C SER A 162 19.67 6.73 -6.18
N ASP A 163 20.61 6.31 -5.32
CA ASP A 163 21.72 5.42 -5.66
C ASP A 163 21.63 4.11 -4.86
N ALA A 164 21.48 3.00 -5.57
CA ALA A 164 21.23 1.69 -4.96
C ALA A 164 22.43 1.18 -4.15
N GLY A 165 23.66 1.43 -4.62
CA GLY A 165 24.88 1.03 -3.90
C GLY A 165 25.10 1.82 -2.62
N HIS A 166 24.80 3.12 -2.64
CA HIS A 166 24.82 3.98 -1.47
C HIS A 166 23.74 3.60 -0.48
N CYS A 167 22.51 3.34 -0.94
CA CYS A 167 21.43 2.89 -0.08
C CYS A 167 21.77 1.57 0.65
N ALA A 168 22.47 0.64 -0.02
CA ALA A 168 22.97 -0.58 0.62
C ALA A 168 24.03 -0.32 1.70
N ARG A 169 24.93 0.65 1.48
CA ARG A 169 25.90 1.10 2.52
C ARG A 169 25.20 1.79 3.69
N GLU A 170 24.20 2.64 3.42
CA GLU A 170 23.39 3.26 4.48
C GLU A 170 22.59 2.22 5.25
N ALA A 171 22.06 1.18 4.59
CA ALA A 171 21.45 0.06 5.27
C ALA A 171 22.45 -0.57 6.26
N GLU A 172 23.63 -0.96 5.80
CA GLU A 172 24.67 -1.56 6.67
C GLU A 172 25.06 -0.64 7.85
N ARG A 173 25.18 0.68 7.60
CA ARG A 173 25.43 1.68 8.66
C ARG A 173 24.31 1.73 9.69
N LEU A 174 23.05 1.80 9.26
CA LEU A 174 21.89 1.81 10.16
C LEU A 174 21.84 0.54 11.02
N ILE A 175 22.22 -0.60 10.46
CA ILE A 175 22.27 -1.88 11.17
C ILE A 175 23.38 -1.88 12.22
N LEU A 176 24.62 -1.58 11.81
CA LEU A 176 25.80 -1.80 12.64
C LEU A 176 26.05 -0.66 13.64
N GLU A 177 25.86 0.58 13.21
CA GLU A 177 26.16 1.77 14.01
C GLU A 177 24.91 2.26 14.75
N GLU A 178 23.79 2.38 14.05
CA GLU A 178 22.54 2.86 14.63
C GLU A 178 21.72 1.75 15.30
N ARG A 179 22.12 0.48 15.17
CA ARG A 179 21.49 -0.66 15.84
C ARG A 179 19.96 -0.62 15.75
N VAL A 180 19.46 -0.31 14.56
CA VAL A 180 18.02 -0.27 14.30
C VAL A 180 17.43 -1.68 14.39
N GLU A 181 16.15 -1.78 14.73
CA GLU A 181 15.46 -3.06 14.97
C GLU A 181 14.61 -3.50 13.76
N ALA A 182 14.42 -2.61 12.79
CA ALA A 182 13.93 -2.91 11.44
C ALA A 182 14.34 -1.81 10.45
N LEU A 183 14.35 -2.15 9.17
CA LEU A 183 14.52 -1.21 8.07
C LEU A 183 13.21 -1.08 7.29
N PHE A 184 12.85 0.14 6.92
CA PHE A 184 11.73 0.45 6.04
C PHE A 184 12.27 1.25 4.87
N GLY A 185 12.09 0.76 3.65
CA GLY A 185 12.55 1.55 2.52
C GLY A 185 12.73 0.79 1.22
N CYS A 186 13.61 1.36 0.40
CA CYS A 186 13.76 1.11 -1.03
C CYS A 186 12.54 1.57 -1.84
N TRP A 187 12.80 2.06 -3.05
CA TRP A 187 11.77 2.34 -4.05
C TRP A 187 11.92 1.39 -5.23
N THR A 188 13.01 1.51 -5.98
CA THR A 188 13.27 0.69 -7.17
C THR A 188 13.60 -0.77 -6.82
N SER A 189 13.28 -1.69 -7.74
CA SER A 189 13.72 -3.08 -7.63
C SER A 189 15.25 -3.18 -7.51
N THR A 190 16.00 -2.32 -8.21
CA THR A 190 17.47 -2.24 -8.10
C THR A 190 17.93 -1.94 -6.67
N CYS A 191 17.31 -0.94 -6.02
CA CYS A 191 17.61 -0.60 -4.62
C CYS A 191 17.34 -1.79 -3.69
N ARG A 192 16.17 -2.44 -3.83
CA ARG A 192 15.83 -3.66 -3.07
C ARG A 192 16.87 -4.75 -3.26
N THR A 193 17.24 -5.06 -4.52
CA THR A 193 18.23 -6.11 -4.82
C THR A 193 19.63 -5.79 -4.30
N SER A 194 20.00 -4.51 -4.18
CA SER A 194 21.28 -4.10 -3.56
C SER A 194 21.26 -4.18 -2.04
N VAL A 195 20.12 -3.87 -1.39
CA VAL A 195 19.97 -3.94 0.08
C VAL A 195 19.74 -5.38 0.56
N LYS A 196 19.09 -6.23 -0.23
CA LYS A 196 18.82 -7.65 0.08
C LYS A 196 20.03 -8.41 0.64
N PRO A 197 21.20 -8.46 -0.01
CA PRO A 197 22.35 -9.21 0.52
C PRO A 197 22.88 -8.63 1.83
N VAL A 198 22.67 -7.35 2.12
CA VAL A 198 23.05 -6.72 3.40
C VAL A 198 22.15 -7.22 4.51
N VAL A 199 20.83 -7.17 4.32
CA VAL A 199 19.90 -7.65 5.36
C VAL A 199 19.95 -9.15 5.56
N GLU A 200 20.22 -9.94 4.52
CA GLU A 200 20.42 -11.39 4.66
C GLU A 200 21.71 -11.73 5.41
N ARG A 201 22.81 -11.02 5.14
CA ARG A 201 24.09 -11.21 5.84
C ARG A 201 24.00 -10.91 7.33
N HIS A 202 23.23 -9.89 7.70
CA HIS A 202 23.06 -9.44 9.09
C HIS A 202 21.81 -10.01 9.77
N ASP A 203 21.14 -10.98 9.15
CA ASP A 203 19.86 -11.56 9.57
C ASP A 203 18.79 -10.51 9.95
N HIS A 204 18.80 -9.39 9.24
CA HIS A 204 17.93 -8.25 9.53
C HIS A 204 16.60 -8.31 8.77
N LEU A 205 15.79 -7.26 8.87
CA LEU A 205 14.44 -7.24 8.35
C LEU A 205 14.20 -5.93 7.61
N LEU A 206 13.98 -6.03 6.31
CA LEU A 206 13.54 -4.94 5.45
C LEU A 206 12.04 -5.07 5.19
N PHE A 207 11.30 -3.98 5.40
CA PHE A 207 9.93 -3.83 4.92
C PHE A 207 9.94 -3.04 3.61
N TYR A 208 9.51 -3.69 2.53
CA TYR A 208 9.46 -3.13 1.19
C TYR A 208 8.01 -2.83 0.80
N ALA A 209 7.66 -1.56 0.63
CA ALA A 209 6.27 -1.11 0.44
C ALA A 209 5.81 -1.04 -1.02
N LEU A 210 6.66 -1.37 -1.99
CA LEU A 210 6.34 -1.18 -3.41
C LEU A 210 5.95 -2.47 -4.11
N ARG A 211 5.05 -2.33 -5.09
CA ARG A 211 4.78 -3.36 -6.09
C ARG A 211 6.04 -3.62 -6.91
N TYR A 212 6.23 -4.87 -7.32
CA TYR A 212 7.37 -5.27 -8.13
C TYR A 212 7.04 -6.44 -9.05
N GLU A 213 8.03 -6.86 -9.83
CA GLU A 213 7.93 -7.87 -10.88
C GLU A 213 7.68 -9.31 -10.39
N GLY A 214 7.87 -9.58 -9.10
CA GLY A 214 7.89 -10.95 -8.57
C GLY A 214 9.27 -11.60 -8.71
N MET A 215 9.29 -12.93 -8.75
CA MET A 215 10.48 -13.77 -8.88
C MET A 215 11.55 -13.53 -7.81
N GLU A 216 11.12 -13.16 -6.61
CA GLU A 216 12.01 -12.97 -5.48
C GLU A 216 11.32 -13.45 -4.21
N GLN A 217 12.10 -14.04 -3.32
CA GLN A 217 11.70 -14.35 -1.96
C GLN A 217 12.93 -14.23 -1.08
N SER A 218 12.75 -13.74 0.14
CA SER A 218 13.82 -13.61 1.13
C SER A 218 13.25 -13.82 2.54
N PRO A 219 13.93 -14.57 3.42
CA PRO A 219 13.56 -14.64 4.83
C PRO A 219 13.87 -13.34 5.59
N ASN A 220 14.47 -12.34 4.96
CA ASN A 220 14.85 -11.06 5.58
C ASN A 220 14.10 -9.87 4.98
N ILE A 221 13.09 -10.12 4.13
CA ILE A 221 12.26 -9.08 3.52
C ILE A 221 10.78 -9.39 3.75
N ILE A 222 10.03 -8.38 4.19
CA ILE A 222 8.57 -8.35 4.18
C ILE A 222 8.13 -7.54 2.97
N TYR A 223 7.42 -8.19 2.05
CA TYR A 223 6.95 -7.58 0.81
C TYR A 223 5.53 -7.04 1.03
N GLY A 224 5.46 -5.76 1.39
CA GLY A 224 4.22 -5.02 1.64
C GLY A 224 3.54 -4.49 0.38
N GLY A 225 4.20 -4.54 -0.77
CA GLY A 225 3.59 -4.26 -2.07
C GLY A 225 3.11 -5.53 -2.80
N ALA A 226 2.31 -5.35 -3.84
CA ALA A 226 1.74 -6.46 -4.61
C ALA A 226 2.71 -7.05 -5.63
N VAL A 227 2.55 -8.35 -5.87
CA VAL A 227 3.12 -9.08 -7.02
C VAL A 227 2.12 -9.16 -8.18
N PRO A 228 2.55 -9.50 -9.41
CA PRO A 228 1.69 -9.39 -10.60
C PRO A 228 0.37 -10.16 -10.55
N ASN A 229 0.31 -11.32 -9.86
CA ASN A 229 -0.92 -12.08 -9.74
C ASN A 229 -1.99 -11.41 -8.84
N GLN A 230 -1.57 -10.46 -8.00
CA GLN A 230 -2.44 -9.71 -7.09
C GLN A 230 -2.88 -8.35 -7.65
N LEU A 231 -2.46 -8.00 -8.87
CA LEU A 231 -2.74 -6.68 -9.45
C LEU A 231 -2.85 -6.73 -10.97
N VAL A 232 -1.77 -7.13 -11.64
CA VAL A 232 -1.67 -7.09 -13.11
C VAL A 232 -2.63 -8.09 -13.73
N MET A 233 -2.46 -9.38 -13.42
CA MET A 233 -3.25 -10.45 -14.04
C MET A 233 -4.77 -10.25 -13.90
N PRO A 234 -5.32 -10.00 -12.70
CA PRO A 234 -6.77 -9.79 -12.56
C PRO A 234 -7.26 -8.50 -13.25
N ALA A 235 -6.45 -7.43 -13.28
CA ALA A 235 -6.84 -6.20 -13.97
C ALA A 235 -6.78 -6.35 -15.50
N VAL A 236 -5.86 -7.16 -16.04
CA VAL A 236 -5.84 -7.55 -17.47
C VAL A 236 -7.08 -8.34 -17.81
N TYR A 237 -7.45 -9.33 -16.99
CA TYR A 237 -8.69 -10.10 -17.17
C TYR A 237 -9.91 -9.18 -17.18
N TRP A 238 -10.02 -8.29 -16.18
CA TRP A 238 -11.09 -7.30 -16.12
C TRP A 238 -11.11 -6.39 -17.37
N ALA A 239 -9.95 -5.94 -17.86
CA ALA A 239 -9.85 -5.10 -19.05
C ALA A 239 -10.32 -5.84 -20.31
N LEU A 240 -9.94 -7.12 -20.46
CA LEU A 240 -10.41 -7.97 -21.55
C LEU A 240 -11.92 -8.20 -21.52
N GLU A 241 -12.57 -8.14 -20.37
CA GLU A 241 -14.03 -8.23 -20.29
C GLU A 241 -14.70 -6.87 -20.54
N ASN A 242 -14.16 -5.78 -19.95
CA ASN A 242 -14.89 -4.53 -19.76
C ASN A 242 -14.42 -3.36 -20.63
N LEU A 243 -13.18 -3.38 -21.15
CA LEU A 243 -12.61 -2.25 -21.91
C LEU A 243 -12.54 -2.50 -23.41
N GLY A 244 -12.48 -1.43 -24.18
CA GLY A 244 -12.24 -1.45 -25.62
C GLY A 244 -13.48 -1.66 -26.46
N ASN A 245 -13.37 -1.26 -27.72
CA ASN A 245 -14.50 -1.23 -28.64
C ASN A 245 -14.79 -2.63 -29.22
N ARG A 246 -15.94 -3.22 -28.86
CA ARG A 246 -16.41 -4.51 -29.42
C ARG A 246 -16.62 -4.51 -30.95
N LYS A 247 -16.44 -3.37 -31.63
CA LYS A 247 -16.55 -3.28 -33.10
C LYS A 247 -15.52 -4.17 -33.81
N HIS A 248 -14.32 -4.37 -33.24
CA HIS A 248 -13.33 -5.32 -33.78
C HIS A 248 -13.50 -6.76 -33.27
N ALA A 249 -14.34 -6.99 -32.25
CA ALA A 249 -14.67 -8.32 -31.73
C ALA A 249 -15.45 -9.21 -32.73
N ARG A 250 -15.64 -8.73 -33.97
CA ARG A 250 -16.06 -9.54 -35.12
C ARG A 250 -14.97 -10.52 -35.60
N HIS A 251 -13.74 -10.43 -35.08
CA HIS A 251 -12.66 -11.39 -35.29
C HIS A 251 -12.06 -11.82 -33.94
N SER A 252 -11.82 -13.13 -33.77
CA SER A 252 -10.81 -13.86 -32.96
C SER A 252 -10.26 -13.36 -31.59
N GLY A 253 -10.58 -12.18 -31.06
CA GLY A 253 -10.05 -11.68 -29.78
C GLY A 253 -9.93 -10.15 -29.71
N LYS A 254 -9.87 -9.55 -28.50
CA LYS A 254 -9.60 -8.11 -28.34
C LYS A 254 -8.14 -7.80 -28.69
N ARG A 255 -7.90 -6.77 -29.50
CA ARG A 255 -6.58 -6.27 -29.88
C ARG A 255 -6.02 -5.37 -28.78
N VAL A 256 -4.89 -5.74 -28.20
CA VAL A 256 -4.27 -5.07 -27.05
C VAL A 256 -2.89 -4.57 -27.42
N TYR A 257 -2.64 -3.29 -27.19
CA TYR A 257 -1.31 -2.68 -27.35
C TYR A 257 -0.60 -2.60 -26.01
N LEU A 258 0.68 -2.98 -25.96
CA LEU A 258 1.51 -2.95 -24.77
C LEU A 258 2.50 -1.77 -24.84
N ALA A 259 2.31 -0.76 -24.00
CA ALA A 259 3.19 0.40 -23.94
C ALA A 259 3.97 0.40 -22.62
N GLY A 260 5.29 0.27 -22.67
CA GLY A 260 6.14 0.16 -21.47
C GLY A 260 7.30 1.15 -21.44
N SER A 261 7.94 1.31 -20.29
CA SER A 261 9.26 1.94 -20.20
C SER A 261 10.36 0.87 -20.32
N GLU A 262 11.53 1.23 -20.82
CA GLU A 262 12.68 0.33 -20.89
C GLU A 262 13.26 0.06 -19.48
N ASN A 263 12.61 -0.84 -18.73
CA ASN A 263 13.03 -1.28 -17.40
C ASN A 263 12.57 -2.72 -17.11
N VAL A 264 13.15 -3.35 -16.07
CA VAL A 264 12.85 -4.73 -15.66
C VAL A 264 11.37 -4.94 -15.40
N PHE A 265 10.75 -4.02 -14.65
CA PHE A 265 9.33 -4.12 -14.30
C PHE A 265 8.46 -4.23 -15.55
N SER A 266 8.57 -3.30 -16.50
CA SER A 266 7.75 -3.28 -17.71
C SER A 266 7.99 -4.51 -18.57
N ARG A 267 9.26 -4.92 -18.73
CA ARG A 267 9.66 -6.10 -19.51
C ARG A 267 9.05 -7.38 -18.94
N VAL A 268 9.21 -7.62 -17.63
CA VAL A 268 8.69 -8.83 -16.98
C VAL A 268 7.16 -8.80 -16.94
N VAL A 269 6.56 -7.67 -16.58
CA VAL A 269 5.11 -7.52 -16.54
C VAL A 269 4.49 -7.73 -17.93
N ASN A 270 5.09 -7.21 -19.00
CA ASN A 270 4.57 -7.42 -20.35
C ASN A 270 4.71 -8.88 -20.81
N ILE A 271 5.73 -9.63 -20.37
CA ILE A 271 5.79 -11.09 -20.59
C ILE A 271 4.59 -11.77 -19.92
N LEU A 272 4.31 -11.43 -18.66
CA LEU A 272 3.17 -11.98 -17.91
C LEU A 272 1.83 -11.59 -18.55
N ILE A 273 1.69 -10.34 -19.01
CA ILE A 273 0.50 -9.88 -19.71
C ILE A 273 0.31 -10.71 -20.99
N LYS A 274 1.35 -10.96 -21.77
CA LYS A 274 1.25 -11.77 -23.00
C LYS A 274 0.79 -13.19 -22.71
N ASP A 275 1.24 -13.81 -21.62
CA ASP A 275 0.74 -15.13 -21.19
C ASP A 275 -0.76 -15.07 -20.87
N VAL A 276 -1.20 -14.06 -20.11
CA VAL A 276 -2.61 -13.86 -19.77
C VAL A 276 -3.45 -13.60 -21.01
N LEU A 277 -2.98 -12.78 -21.94
CA LEU A 277 -3.66 -12.51 -23.21
C LEU A 277 -3.81 -13.80 -24.03
N ALA A 278 -2.73 -14.56 -24.20
CA ALA A 278 -2.75 -15.82 -24.95
C ALA A 278 -3.74 -16.84 -24.34
N ALA A 279 -3.82 -16.92 -23.02
CA ALA A 279 -4.73 -17.81 -22.32
C ALA A 279 -6.21 -17.36 -22.38
N ASN A 280 -6.48 -16.07 -22.62
CA ASN A 280 -7.82 -15.49 -22.55
C ASN A 280 -8.32 -14.93 -23.90
N GLY A 281 -7.70 -15.33 -25.02
CA GLY A 281 -8.11 -14.92 -26.35
C GLY A 281 -7.85 -13.45 -26.68
N GLY A 282 -6.88 -12.82 -26.01
CA GLY A 282 -6.37 -11.49 -26.37
C GLY A 282 -5.32 -11.57 -27.49
N ILE A 283 -5.29 -10.55 -28.35
CA ILE A 283 -4.33 -10.44 -29.45
C ILE A 283 -3.37 -9.29 -29.14
N VAL A 284 -2.06 -9.54 -29.15
CA VAL A 284 -1.08 -8.47 -29.03
C VAL A 284 -1.01 -7.73 -30.37
N ALA A 285 -1.55 -6.50 -30.39
CA ALA A 285 -1.56 -5.65 -31.58
C ALA A 285 -0.20 -4.98 -31.82
N GLY A 286 0.51 -4.66 -30.75
CA GLY A 286 1.83 -4.05 -30.78
C GLY A 286 2.43 -4.02 -29.38
N GLU A 287 3.74 -3.89 -29.32
CA GLU A 287 4.50 -3.77 -28.08
C GLU A 287 5.66 -2.80 -28.29
N TYR A 288 5.69 -1.74 -27.49
CA TYR A 288 6.71 -0.70 -27.59
C TYR A 288 7.26 -0.32 -26.22
N TYR A 289 8.57 -0.17 -26.14
CA TYR A 289 9.28 0.25 -24.94
C TYR A 289 9.93 1.60 -25.17
N LEU A 290 9.52 2.60 -24.38
CA LEU A 290 10.12 3.93 -24.36
C LEU A 290 11.52 3.84 -23.73
N PRO A 291 12.59 4.18 -24.47
CA PRO A 291 13.93 4.25 -23.90
C PRO A 291 13.98 5.24 -22.73
N LEU A 292 14.80 4.94 -21.72
CA LEU A 292 15.02 5.88 -20.61
C LEU A 292 15.59 7.21 -21.14
N GLY A 293 15.02 8.32 -20.67
CA GLY A 293 15.38 9.68 -21.12
C GLY A 293 14.76 10.09 -22.45
N SER A 294 14.04 9.20 -23.14
CA SER A 294 13.39 9.54 -24.41
C SER A 294 12.22 10.51 -24.21
N GLN A 295 12.19 11.55 -25.04
CA GLN A 295 11.04 12.44 -25.21
C GLN A 295 10.19 12.06 -26.42
N ASN A 296 10.56 10.99 -27.15
CA ASN A 296 9.89 10.59 -28.37
C ASN A 296 8.58 9.83 -28.09
N MET A 297 7.54 10.56 -27.71
CA MET A 297 6.19 10.04 -27.56
C MET A 297 5.47 9.90 -28.91
N GLU A 298 5.88 10.68 -29.92
CA GLU A 298 5.23 10.71 -31.23
C GLU A 298 5.34 9.35 -31.93
N SER A 299 6.53 8.75 -32.00
CA SER A 299 6.70 7.44 -32.67
C SER A 299 5.91 6.32 -31.98
N LEU A 300 5.81 6.36 -30.63
CA LEU A 300 4.98 5.41 -29.89
C LEU A 300 3.50 5.58 -30.26
N VAL A 301 3.00 6.82 -30.27
CA VAL A 301 1.59 7.07 -30.56
C VAL A 301 1.27 6.83 -32.04
N GLU A 302 2.20 7.09 -32.96
CA GLU A 302 2.08 6.74 -34.38
C GLU A 302 1.91 5.23 -34.57
N ASP A 303 2.75 4.41 -33.94
CA ASP A 303 2.57 2.96 -34.01
C ASP A 303 1.25 2.52 -33.36
N ILE A 304 0.80 3.14 -32.27
CA ILE A 304 -0.54 2.87 -31.70
C ILE A 304 -1.65 3.17 -32.72
N VAL A 305 -1.56 4.28 -33.45
CA VAL A 305 -2.54 4.64 -34.48
C VAL A 305 -2.52 3.60 -35.61
N ASP A 306 -1.34 3.20 -36.08
CA ASP A 306 -1.18 2.23 -37.16
C ASP A 306 -1.67 0.83 -36.78
N GLN A 307 -1.43 0.41 -35.53
CA GLN A 307 -1.87 -0.90 -35.04
C GLN A 307 -3.37 -0.97 -34.71
N GLN A 308 -4.07 0.17 -34.58
CA GLN A 308 -5.51 0.24 -34.28
C GLN A 308 -5.96 -0.73 -33.16
N PRO A 309 -5.41 -0.63 -31.93
CA PRO A 309 -5.80 -1.51 -30.83
C PRO A 309 -7.18 -1.15 -30.27
N ASP A 310 -7.84 -2.12 -29.62
CA ASP A 310 -9.08 -1.90 -28.87
C ASP A 310 -8.81 -1.25 -27.51
N LEU A 311 -7.66 -1.54 -26.90
CA LEU A 311 -7.22 -0.94 -25.65
C LEU A 311 -5.70 -0.96 -25.52
N ILE A 312 -5.17 -0.11 -24.64
CA ILE A 312 -3.75 -0.05 -24.31
C ILE A 312 -3.55 -0.50 -22.86
N LEU A 313 -2.62 -1.42 -22.65
CA LEU A 313 -2.09 -1.77 -21.34
C LEU A 313 -0.75 -1.05 -21.15
N SER A 314 -0.70 -0.12 -20.20
CA SER A 314 0.46 0.75 -20.01
C SER A 314 1.24 0.42 -18.75
N THR A 315 2.53 0.10 -18.92
CA THR A 315 3.54 -0.03 -17.86
C THR A 315 4.51 1.16 -17.81
N ILE A 316 4.26 2.22 -18.60
CA ILE A 316 5.08 3.45 -18.66
C ILE A 316 5.24 4.09 -17.27
N ALA A 317 6.49 4.27 -16.83
CA ALA A 317 6.81 4.76 -15.50
C ALA A 317 6.80 6.29 -15.38
N GLY A 318 6.43 6.78 -14.20
CA GLY A 318 6.74 8.14 -13.71
C GLY A 318 6.40 9.27 -14.67
N ALA A 319 7.36 10.20 -14.84
CA ALA A 319 7.20 11.47 -15.56
C ALA A 319 6.81 11.33 -17.04
N TYR A 320 7.06 10.18 -17.67
CA TYR A 320 6.71 9.97 -19.08
C TYR A 320 5.20 9.86 -19.30
N ASN A 321 4.41 9.58 -18.26
CA ASN A 321 2.95 9.49 -18.37
C ASN A 321 2.34 10.80 -18.88
N ALA A 322 2.80 11.97 -18.39
CA ALA A 322 2.29 13.26 -18.84
C ALA A 322 2.43 13.43 -20.36
N GLY A 323 3.64 13.26 -20.89
CA GLY A 323 3.91 13.37 -22.33
C GLY A 323 3.17 12.33 -23.17
N PHE A 324 3.05 11.10 -22.68
CA PHE A 324 2.33 10.03 -23.36
C PHE A 324 0.84 10.39 -23.53
N PHE A 325 0.14 10.73 -22.45
CA PHE A 325 -1.29 11.06 -22.51
C PHE A 325 -1.55 12.38 -23.24
N GLN A 326 -0.66 13.38 -23.12
CA GLN A 326 -0.75 14.60 -23.94
C GLN A 326 -0.65 14.29 -25.44
N THR A 327 0.22 13.37 -25.83
CA THR A 327 0.38 12.98 -27.24
C THR A 327 -0.80 12.16 -27.76
N LEU A 328 -1.35 11.23 -26.95
CA LEU A 328 -2.60 10.54 -27.28
C LEU A 328 -3.73 11.55 -27.54
N ASN A 329 -3.93 12.51 -26.63
CA ASN A 329 -4.99 13.50 -26.74
C ASN A 329 -4.80 14.42 -27.96
N ARG A 330 -3.55 14.84 -28.28
CA ARG A 330 -3.23 15.60 -29.51
C ARG A 330 -3.58 14.85 -30.80
N ARG A 331 -3.50 13.51 -30.78
CA ARG A 331 -3.90 12.62 -31.88
C ARG A 331 -5.39 12.27 -31.86
N GLY A 332 -6.17 12.83 -30.94
CA GLY A 332 -7.61 12.58 -30.82
C GLY A 332 -7.94 11.21 -30.22
N ILE A 333 -7.00 10.55 -29.56
CA ILE A 333 -7.22 9.30 -28.84
C ILE A 333 -7.72 9.63 -27.43
N THR A 334 -8.92 9.16 -27.10
CA THR A 334 -9.58 9.37 -25.81
C THR A 334 -9.92 8.03 -25.15
N ALA A 335 -10.37 8.05 -23.91
CA ALA A 335 -10.80 6.85 -23.19
C ALA A 335 -11.98 6.12 -23.87
N GLU A 336 -12.82 6.84 -24.62
CA GLU A 336 -13.95 6.28 -25.37
C GLU A 336 -13.52 5.60 -26.67
N SER A 337 -12.44 6.06 -27.30
CA SER A 337 -11.92 5.48 -28.54
C SER A 337 -10.95 4.33 -28.26
N ILE A 338 -9.89 4.59 -27.49
CA ILE A 338 -8.89 3.59 -27.09
C ILE A 338 -8.60 3.77 -25.59
N PRO A 339 -9.35 3.08 -24.70
CA PRO A 339 -9.11 3.15 -23.28
C PRO A 339 -7.70 2.65 -22.93
N VAL A 340 -7.11 3.32 -21.94
CA VAL A 340 -5.79 2.96 -21.40
C VAL A 340 -6.00 2.47 -19.98
N LEU A 341 -5.48 1.28 -19.66
CA LEU A 341 -5.33 0.80 -18.30
C LEU A 341 -3.85 0.89 -17.91
N SER A 342 -3.53 1.79 -16.98
CA SER A 342 -2.17 1.99 -16.47
C SER A 342 -1.90 1.15 -15.22
N PHE A 343 -0.73 0.52 -15.18
CA PHE A 343 -0.16 -0.11 -13.98
C PHE A 343 0.81 0.82 -13.24
N SER A 344 1.00 2.06 -13.71
CA SER A 344 2.07 2.96 -13.25
C SER A 344 1.63 4.35 -12.78
N VAL A 345 0.42 4.82 -13.13
CA VAL A 345 -0.14 6.11 -12.66
C VAL A 345 -0.79 6.04 -11.29
N THR A 346 -0.48 7.00 -10.41
CA THR A 346 -1.06 7.12 -9.05
C THR A 346 -1.69 8.50 -8.86
N GLU A 347 -2.43 8.70 -7.76
CA GLU A 347 -2.95 10.02 -7.36
C GLU A 347 -1.83 11.06 -7.25
N VAL A 348 -0.66 10.67 -6.73
CA VAL A 348 0.51 11.56 -6.63
C VAL A 348 0.94 12.03 -8.02
N VAL A 349 1.02 11.14 -9.00
CA VAL A 349 1.37 11.48 -10.39
C VAL A 349 0.31 12.41 -11.01
N LEU A 350 -0.97 12.18 -10.74
CA LEU A 350 -2.07 13.01 -11.24
C LEU A 350 -2.18 14.38 -10.55
N SER A 351 -1.60 14.53 -9.35
CA SER A 351 -1.63 15.78 -8.58
C SER A 351 -0.60 16.82 -9.02
N VAL A 352 0.35 16.44 -9.88
CA VAL A 352 1.36 17.35 -10.42
C VAL A 352 0.71 18.39 -11.33
N GLN A 353 1.23 19.62 -11.29
CA GLN A 353 0.58 20.85 -11.79
C GLN A 353 0.18 20.83 -13.27
N ASP A 354 0.86 20.03 -14.10
CA ASP A 354 0.47 19.78 -15.49
C ASP A 354 -0.57 18.65 -15.52
N LYS A 355 -1.86 19.03 -15.53
CA LYS A 355 -2.99 18.08 -15.60
C LYS A 355 -2.75 17.06 -16.71
N ILE A 356 -2.43 15.84 -16.33
CA ILE A 356 -2.30 14.72 -17.27
C ILE A 356 -3.72 14.46 -17.82
N PRO A 357 -3.95 14.47 -19.14
CA PRO A 357 -5.27 14.30 -19.74
C PRO A 357 -5.70 12.82 -19.69
N MET A 358 -5.88 12.32 -18.47
CA MET A 358 -6.20 10.94 -18.17
C MET A 358 -7.65 10.72 -17.75
N THR A 359 -8.46 11.79 -17.62
CA THR A 359 -9.88 11.67 -17.29
C THR A 359 -10.55 10.61 -18.15
N GLY A 360 -11.27 9.68 -17.52
CA GLY A 360 -11.94 8.59 -18.21
C GLY A 360 -11.09 7.34 -18.46
N HIS A 361 -9.77 7.44 -18.48
CA HIS A 361 -8.85 6.29 -18.52
C HIS A 361 -8.81 5.59 -17.15
N PHE A 362 -8.05 4.49 -17.08
CA PHE A 362 -8.07 3.59 -15.92
C PHE A 362 -6.68 3.38 -15.33
N ALA A 363 -6.62 3.11 -14.03
CA ALA A 363 -5.44 2.60 -13.36
C ALA A 363 -5.79 1.38 -12.50
N ALA A 364 -4.90 0.39 -12.45
CA ALA A 364 -5.00 -0.73 -11.53
C ALA A 364 -4.16 -0.47 -10.28
N ARG A 365 -4.76 -0.52 -9.09
CA ARG A 365 -4.06 -0.30 -7.81
C ARG A 365 -4.52 -1.28 -6.75
N ASN A 366 -3.75 -1.40 -5.66
CA ASN A 366 -4.22 -2.08 -4.46
C ASN A 366 -4.87 -1.10 -3.47
N TYR A 367 -4.58 0.19 -3.58
CA TYR A 367 -5.18 1.22 -2.75
C TYR A 367 -5.53 2.46 -3.59
N PHE A 368 -6.67 3.08 -3.27
CA PHE A 368 -7.05 4.41 -3.72
C PHE A 368 -7.50 5.24 -2.52
N GLN A 369 -7.21 6.53 -2.50
CA GLN A 369 -7.68 7.44 -1.43
C GLN A 369 -9.21 7.50 -1.33
N THR A 370 -9.93 7.10 -2.37
CA THR A 370 -11.39 7.11 -2.46
C THR A 370 -12.06 5.86 -1.90
N ILE A 371 -11.30 4.89 -1.34
CA ILE A 371 -11.86 3.71 -0.69
C ILE A 371 -12.84 4.16 0.41
N PRO A 372 -14.12 3.72 0.39
CA PRO A 372 -15.15 4.20 1.31
C PRO A 372 -15.15 3.42 2.63
N SER A 373 -14.00 3.31 3.30
CA SER A 373 -13.87 2.69 4.62
C SER A 373 -13.57 3.72 5.72
N PRO A 374 -14.05 3.51 6.96
CA PRO A 374 -13.70 4.37 8.10
C PRO A 374 -12.19 4.44 8.34
N GLU A 375 -11.49 3.31 8.19
CA GLU A 375 -10.03 3.22 8.35
C GLU A 375 -9.31 4.14 7.36
N ASN A 376 -9.73 4.10 6.09
CA ASN A 376 -9.16 4.94 5.05
C ASN A 376 -9.46 6.43 5.26
N GLN A 377 -10.72 6.79 5.51
CA GLN A 377 -11.11 8.18 5.75
C GLN A 377 -10.33 8.79 6.92
N ALA A 378 -10.16 8.02 8.00
CA ALA A 378 -9.40 8.46 9.15
C ALA A 378 -7.90 8.62 8.83
N PHE A 379 -7.31 7.70 8.07
CA PHE A 379 -5.91 7.80 7.62
C PHE A 379 -5.69 9.02 6.71
N VAL A 380 -6.51 9.19 5.67
CA VAL A 380 -6.44 10.35 4.75
C VAL A 380 -6.56 11.65 5.53
N LYS A 381 -7.50 11.73 6.48
CA LYS A 381 -7.66 12.91 7.33
C LYS A 381 -6.41 13.20 8.15
N ARG A 382 -5.88 12.22 8.90
CA ARG A 382 -4.69 12.43 9.74
C ARG A 382 -3.45 12.81 8.93
N PHE A 383 -3.30 12.21 7.76
CA PHE A 383 -2.19 12.55 6.86
C PHE A 383 -2.29 14.00 6.37
N ARG A 384 -3.48 14.46 5.97
CA ARG A 384 -3.71 15.85 5.56
C ARG A 384 -3.61 16.84 6.72
N ASP A 385 -4.11 16.49 7.91
CA ASP A 385 -3.94 17.31 9.11
C ASP A 385 -2.45 17.54 9.41
N ARG A 386 -1.60 16.54 9.16
CA ARG A 386 -0.16 16.56 9.45
C ARG A 386 0.71 17.21 8.38
N TYR A 387 0.38 17.00 7.10
CA TYR A 387 1.22 17.38 5.95
C TYR A 387 0.54 18.41 5.02
N GLY A 388 -0.67 18.84 5.36
CA GLY A 388 -1.46 19.85 4.64
C GLY A 388 -2.58 19.25 3.80
N GLU A 389 -3.63 20.04 3.57
CA GLU A 389 -4.85 19.64 2.84
C GLU A 389 -4.60 19.12 1.43
N LYS A 390 -3.51 19.57 0.79
CA LYS A 390 -3.12 19.14 -0.56
C LYS A 390 -2.22 17.90 -0.57
N ALA A 391 -1.90 17.33 0.60
CA ALA A 391 -1.09 16.12 0.67
C ALA A 391 -1.85 14.95 0.04
N VAL A 392 -1.16 14.24 -0.84
CA VAL A 392 -1.72 13.14 -1.65
C VAL A 392 -1.07 11.84 -1.23
N ILE A 393 -1.90 10.81 -1.09
CA ILE A 393 -1.49 9.45 -0.73
C ILE A 393 -1.70 8.56 -1.95
N ASP A 394 -0.71 7.72 -2.25
CA ASP A 394 -0.84 6.63 -3.20
C ASP A 394 -0.61 5.26 -2.53
N SER A 395 -0.71 4.17 -3.30
CA SER A 395 -0.58 2.82 -2.74
C SER A 395 0.77 2.56 -2.05
N PRO A 396 1.95 2.98 -2.57
CA PRO A 396 3.21 2.87 -1.84
C PRO A 396 3.23 3.66 -0.51
N THR A 397 2.66 4.87 -0.50
CA THR A 397 2.55 5.68 0.72
C THR A 397 1.73 4.96 1.79
N GLU A 398 0.57 4.42 1.41
CA GLU A 398 -0.29 3.64 2.30
C GLU A 398 0.40 2.35 2.77
N ALA A 399 1.05 1.61 1.88
CA ALA A 399 1.75 0.37 2.23
C ALA A 399 2.91 0.63 3.21
N SER A 400 3.60 1.77 3.11
CA SER A 400 4.62 2.18 4.08
C SER A 400 4.03 2.40 5.48
N TYR A 401 2.86 3.06 5.56
CA TYR A 401 2.12 3.23 6.82
C TYR A 401 1.71 1.87 7.40
N VAL A 402 1.15 0.98 6.58
CA VAL A 402 0.72 -0.37 6.99
C VAL A 402 1.89 -1.23 7.45
N ASN A 403 3.03 -1.19 6.76
CA ASN A 403 4.23 -1.94 7.13
C ASN A 403 4.72 -1.57 8.53
N VAL A 404 4.75 -0.27 8.86
CA VAL A 404 5.15 0.20 10.20
C VAL A 404 4.16 -0.27 11.26
N HIS A 405 2.85 -0.17 11.00
CA HIS A 405 1.83 -0.70 11.91
C HIS A 405 1.93 -2.21 12.12
N MET A 406 2.22 -2.98 11.08
CA MET A 406 2.43 -4.42 11.18
C MET A 406 3.64 -4.74 12.05
N TRP A 407 4.75 -4.03 11.87
CA TRP A 407 5.94 -4.15 12.72
C TRP A 407 5.65 -3.75 14.18
N ILE A 408 4.95 -2.64 14.42
CA ILE A 408 4.58 -2.19 15.77
C ILE A 408 3.75 -3.26 16.48
N ARG A 409 2.78 -3.88 15.80
CA ARG A 409 1.97 -4.97 16.39
C ARG A 409 2.83 -6.17 16.77
N ALA A 410 3.69 -6.62 15.87
CA ALA A 410 4.61 -7.73 16.15
C ALA A 410 5.60 -7.42 17.28
N ALA A 411 6.17 -6.22 17.31
CA ALA A 411 7.08 -5.77 18.37
C ALA A 411 6.36 -5.59 19.72
N SER A 412 5.11 -5.13 19.70
CA SER A 412 4.26 -5.06 20.90
C SER A 412 3.93 -6.45 21.44
N GLU A 413 3.63 -7.42 20.58
CA GLU A 413 3.49 -8.83 21.01
C GLU A 413 4.80 -9.41 21.54
N ALA A 414 5.94 -9.01 20.98
CA ALA A 414 7.26 -9.46 21.41
C ALA A 414 7.68 -8.89 22.78
N GLY A 415 7.07 -7.78 23.19
CA GLY A 415 7.49 -6.98 24.34
C GLY A 415 8.67 -6.04 24.07
N SER A 416 9.24 -6.06 22.87
CA SER A 416 10.41 -5.29 22.47
C SER A 416 10.60 -5.27 20.94
N GLY A 417 11.58 -4.50 20.44
CA GLY A 417 11.99 -4.52 19.04
C GLY A 417 12.74 -5.78 18.61
N ASN A 418 13.00 -6.73 19.53
CA ASN A 418 13.91 -7.85 19.29
C ASN A 418 13.60 -8.61 17.99
N LEU A 419 14.51 -8.44 17.04
CA LEU A 419 14.42 -8.94 15.67
C LEU A 419 14.01 -10.41 15.54
N ALA A 420 14.64 -11.34 16.27
CA ALA A 420 14.33 -12.78 16.18
C ALA A 420 12.91 -13.12 16.69
N LYS A 421 12.38 -12.36 17.65
CA LYS A 421 10.97 -12.49 18.07
C LYS A 421 10.04 -11.87 17.02
N VAL A 422 10.34 -10.64 16.59
CA VAL A 422 9.54 -9.92 15.59
C VAL A 422 9.44 -10.72 14.29
N GLN A 423 10.54 -11.26 13.76
CA GLN A 423 10.55 -12.07 12.54
C GLN A 423 9.65 -13.31 12.61
N ARG A 424 9.39 -13.87 13.80
CA ARG A 424 8.45 -14.99 13.98
C ARG A 424 7.02 -14.51 14.16
N LEU A 425 6.83 -13.45 14.93
CA LEU A 425 5.52 -12.90 15.27
C LEU A 425 4.88 -12.13 14.11
N ILE A 426 5.68 -11.57 13.21
CA ILE A 426 5.21 -10.85 12.04
C ILE A 426 4.46 -11.79 11.08
N LEU A 427 4.88 -13.06 10.97
CA LEU A 427 4.33 -14.08 10.05
C LEU A 427 2.86 -14.44 10.32
N ARG A 428 2.32 -14.05 11.47
CA ARG A 428 0.92 -14.27 11.85
C ARG A 428 0.12 -12.97 11.94
N GLN A 429 0.69 -11.84 11.52
CA GLN A 429 0.03 -10.55 11.64
C GLN A 429 -1.03 -10.37 10.57
N SER A 430 -2.18 -9.89 11.02
CA SER A 430 -3.22 -9.31 10.19
C SER A 430 -3.78 -8.09 10.91
N LEU A 431 -4.13 -7.05 10.14
CA LEU A 431 -4.71 -5.82 10.69
C LEU A 431 -5.74 -5.20 9.72
N PRO A 432 -6.74 -4.48 10.25
CA PRO A 432 -7.53 -3.57 9.45
C PRO A 432 -6.63 -2.40 9.01
N ALA A 433 -6.51 -2.21 7.70
CA ALA A 433 -5.70 -1.17 7.08
C ALA A 433 -6.57 -0.25 6.19
N PRO A 434 -6.06 0.92 5.78
CA PRO A 434 -6.77 1.78 4.83
C PRO A 434 -7.21 1.06 3.54
N GLU A 435 -6.39 0.15 3.00
CA GLU A 435 -6.74 -0.67 1.83
C GLU A 435 -7.74 -1.82 2.09
N GLY A 436 -8.17 -2.02 3.34
CA GLY A 436 -8.94 -3.17 3.79
C GLY A 436 -8.13 -4.07 4.73
N ILE A 437 -8.58 -5.30 4.98
CA ILE A 437 -7.83 -6.23 5.81
C ILE A 437 -6.55 -6.66 5.08
N VAL A 438 -5.43 -6.49 5.76
CA VAL A 438 -4.10 -6.91 5.32
C VAL A 438 -3.64 -8.08 6.17
N ALA A 439 -3.03 -9.09 5.54
CA ALA A 439 -2.44 -10.25 6.21
C ALA A 439 -1.12 -10.62 5.56
N LEU A 440 -0.13 -10.99 6.36
CA LEU A 440 1.14 -11.51 5.86
C LEU A 440 1.01 -13.01 5.55
N ASP A 441 1.46 -13.42 4.37
CA ASP A 441 1.64 -14.84 4.06
C ASP A 441 2.92 -15.36 4.75
N PRO A 442 2.82 -16.36 5.66
CA PRO A 442 3.97 -16.89 6.36
C PRO A 442 4.95 -17.64 5.44
N ILE A 443 4.51 -18.12 4.28
CA ILE A 443 5.32 -18.89 3.33
C ILE A 443 6.15 -17.94 2.49
N THR A 444 5.50 -17.02 1.79
CA THR A 444 6.17 -16.12 0.84
C THR A 444 6.67 -14.82 1.46
N ARG A 445 6.22 -14.47 2.67
CA ARG A 445 6.46 -13.17 3.34
C ARG A 445 5.95 -11.97 2.54
N HIS A 446 4.97 -12.21 1.68
CA HIS A 446 4.24 -11.18 0.96
C HIS A 446 2.89 -10.93 1.61
N VAL A 447 2.37 -9.71 1.43
CA VAL A 447 1.06 -9.35 1.94
C VAL A 447 -0.04 -9.81 0.97
N TRP A 448 -1.15 -10.34 1.51
CA TRP A 448 -2.40 -10.55 0.79
C TRP A 448 -3.03 -9.21 0.43
N LYS A 449 -3.34 -8.99 -0.85
CA LYS A 449 -3.77 -7.68 -1.37
C LYS A 449 -5.08 -7.78 -2.15
N VAL A 450 -5.95 -6.80 -2.00
CA VAL A 450 -7.13 -6.64 -2.87
C VAL A 450 -6.68 -5.93 -4.15
N ALA A 451 -7.04 -6.47 -5.31
CA ALA A 451 -6.83 -5.80 -6.59
C ALA A 451 -8.00 -4.85 -6.86
N ARG A 452 -7.72 -3.65 -7.37
CA ARG A 452 -8.74 -2.66 -7.71
C ARG A 452 -8.45 -2.03 -9.07
N VAL A 453 -9.50 -1.66 -9.78
CA VAL A 453 -9.41 -0.82 -10.97
C VAL A 453 -10.20 0.46 -10.71
N GLY A 454 -9.51 1.59 -10.88
CA GLY A 454 -10.06 2.93 -10.74
C GLY A 454 -10.17 3.63 -12.09
N LYS A 455 -11.30 4.29 -12.34
CA LYS A 455 -11.48 5.23 -13.47
C LYS A 455 -11.08 6.63 -13.01
N VAL A 456 -10.23 7.29 -13.78
CA VAL A 456 -9.69 8.62 -13.43
C VAL A 456 -10.77 9.69 -13.55
N ARG A 457 -10.90 10.52 -12.51
CA ARG A 457 -11.76 11.70 -12.43
C ARG A 457 -11.02 12.97 -12.84
N GLU A 458 -11.77 14.04 -13.11
CA GLU A 458 -11.21 15.36 -13.47
C GLU A 458 -10.40 16.03 -12.35
N ASP A 459 -10.65 15.66 -11.10
CA ASP A 459 -9.96 16.16 -9.90
C ASP A 459 -8.66 15.39 -9.58
N GLY A 460 -8.27 14.43 -10.44
CA GLY A 460 -7.09 13.59 -10.23
C GLY A 460 -7.29 12.45 -9.22
N GLN A 461 -8.52 12.20 -8.79
CA GLN A 461 -8.90 11.04 -7.99
C GLN A 461 -9.47 9.91 -8.86
N PHE A 462 -9.89 8.81 -8.22
CA PHE A 462 -10.38 7.61 -8.90
C PHE A 462 -11.77 7.20 -8.42
N ASP A 463 -12.67 6.89 -9.36
CA ASP A 463 -13.84 6.06 -9.10
C ASP A 463 -13.45 4.59 -9.13
N ILE A 464 -13.60 3.87 -8.03
CA ILE A 464 -13.35 2.42 -8.00
C ILE A 464 -14.48 1.74 -8.79
N VAL A 465 -14.16 1.21 -9.96
CA VAL A 465 -15.13 0.55 -10.86
C VAL A 465 -15.12 -0.97 -10.73
N TRP A 466 -14.09 -1.52 -10.11
CA TRP A 466 -13.96 -2.94 -9.84
C TRP A 466 -12.96 -3.20 -8.71
N ASP A 467 -13.22 -4.25 -7.93
CA ASP A 467 -12.24 -4.87 -7.05
C ASP A 467 -12.36 -6.41 -7.04
N SER A 468 -11.34 -7.09 -6.53
CA SER A 468 -11.32 -8.56 -6.44
C SER A 468 -12.26 -9.15 -5.39
N THR A 469 -13.00 -8.33 -4.64
CA THR A 469 -13.90 -8.63 -3.51
C THR A 469 -13.25 -9.28 -2.29
N ARG A 470 -12.15 -10.01 -2.49
CA ARG A 470 -11.32 -10.65 -1.47
C ARG A 470 -9.84 -10.35 -1.71
N PRO A 471 -9.00 -10.37 -0.66
CA PRO A 471 -7.55 -10.37 -0.83
C PRO A 471 -7.09 -11.58 -1.65
N LEU A 472 -6.14 -11.34 -2.54
CA LEU A 472 -5.53 -12.35 -3.40
C LEU A 472 -4.24 -12.86 -2.75
N GLU A 473 -4.06 -14.19 -2.76
CA GLU A 473 -2.86 -14.85 -2.28
C GLU A 473 -1.64 -14.41 -3.11
N PRO A 474 -0.52 -14.04 -2.49
CA PRO A 474 0.69 -13.70 -3.23
C PRO A 474 1.31 -14.94 -3.87
N SER A 475 1.57 -14.86 -5.18
CA SER A 475 2.32 -15.88 -5.92
C SER A 475 3.50 -15.22 -6.61
N PRO A 476 4.60 -14.91 -5.88
CA PRO A 476 5.76 -14.23 -6.43
C PRO A 476 6.40 -15.01 -7.59
N PHE A 477 6.28 -16.34 -7.59
CA PHE A 477 6.67 -17.21 -8.71
C PHE A 477 5.40 -17.85 -9.28
N PRO A 478 4.80 -17.33 -10.36
CA PRO A 478 3.64 -17.93 -11.00
C PRO A 478 3.90 -19.38 -11.40
N SER A 479 3.02 -20.28 -10.97
CA SER A 479 3.23 -21.74 -11.00
C SER A 479 3.22 -22.38 -12.39
N TYR A 480 2.84 -21.63 -13.43
CA TYR A 480 2.80 -22.12 -14.81
C TYR A 480 4.17 -22.12 -15.50
N ARG A 481 5.24 -21.72 -14.78
CA ARG A 481 6.64 -22.00 -15.11
C ARG A 481 7.41 -22.38 -13.85
N SER A 482 8.47 -23.16 -14.02
CA SER A 482 9.44 -23.47 -12.97
C SER A 482 10.20 -22.22 -12.52
N ARG A 483 10.84 -22.29 -11.34
CA ARG A 483 11.67 -21.17 -10.84
C ARG A 483 12.87 -20.94 -11.74
N GLU A 484 13.46 -22.00 -12.27
CA GLU A 484 14.58 -21.97 -13.19
C GLU A 484 14.23 -21.25 -14.50
N GLU A 485 13.06 -21.56 -15.08
CA GLU A 485 12.57 -20.85 -16.27
C GLU A 485 12.35 -19.35 -16.01
N TRP A 486 11.79 -19.00 -14.84
CA TRP A 486 11.65 -17.60 -14.46
C TRP A 486 13.00 -16.89 -14.30
N ASN A 487 13.98 -17.55 -13.69
CA ASN A 487 15.32 -16.98 -13.52
C ASN A 487 16.01 -16.74 -14.87
N VAL A 488 15.93 -17.70 -15.81
CA VAL A 488 16.48 -17.53 -17.17
C VAL A 488 15.81 -16.35 -17.90
N LEU A 489 14.49 -16.18 -17.75
CA LEU A 489 13.78 -15.04 -18.33
C LEU A 489 14.23 -13.71 -17.71
N LEU A 490 14.40 -13.66 -16.39
CA LEU A 490 14.91 -12.47 -15.70
C LEU A 490 16.32 -12.13 -16.14
N GLU A 491 17.24 -13.10 -16.18
CA GLU A 491 18.62 -12.89 -16.64
C GLU A 491 18.65 -12.34 -18.06
N LYS A 492 17.81 -12.87 -18.96
CA LYS A 492 17.70 -12.35 -20.33
C LYS A 492 17.23 -10.89 -20.36
N VAL A 493 16.23 -10.54 -19.54
CA VAL A 493 15.74 -9.16 -19.42
C VAL A 493 16.82 -8.24 -18.87
N LEU A 494 17.53 -8.67 -17.82
CA LEU A 494 18.60 -7.90 -17.17
C LEU A 494 19.81 -7.69 -18.09
N ASN A 495 20.14 -8.68 -18.92
CA ASN A 495 21.30 -8.64 -19.82
C ASN A 495 20.99 -7.99 -21.19
N THR A 496 19.80 -7.44 -21.39
CA THR A 496 19.46 -6.74 -22.63
C THR A 496 20.22 -5.41 -22.71
N PRO A 497 20.95 -5.08 -23.81
CA PRO A 497 21.92 -3.97 -23.86
C PRO A 497 21.40 -2.59 -23.46
N ALA A 498 20.11 -2.30 -23.68
CA ALA A 498 19.49 -1.04 -23.27
C ALA A 498 19.42 -0.87 -21.74
N MET A 499 19.39 -1.97 -20.99
CA MET A 499 19.34 -1.98 -19.52
C MET A 499 20.71 -1.77 -18.88
N LEU A 500 21.77 -2.30 -19.50
CA LEU A 500 23.15 -2.26 -19.00
C LEU A 500 23.80 -0.86 -19.07
N GLN A 501 23.27 0.05 -19.90
CA GLN A 501 23.80 1.42 -19.97
C GLN A 501 23.50 2.22 -18.69
N THR A 502 22.47 1.85 -17.92
CA THR A 502 22.08 2.58 -16.71
C THR A 502 23.07 2.40 -15.55
N THR A 503 23.80 1.28 -15.49
CA THR A 503 24.86 1.08 -14.49
C THR A 503 26.16 1.79 -14.84
N GLN A 504 26.44 2.06 -16.12
CA GLN A 504 27.69 2.72 -16.54
C GLN A 504 27.58 4.24 -16.73
N PHE A 505 26.38 4.80 -16.91
CA PHE A 505 26.20 6.24 -17.11
C PHE A 505 26.40 7.09 -15.84
N MET A 506 26.34 6.49 -14.65
CA MET A 506 26.66 7.19 -13.39
C MET A 506 28.17 7.21 -13.07
N GLU A 507 28.99 6.32 -13.64
CA GLU A 507 30.44 6.31 -13.40
C GLU A 507 31.21 7.27 -14.32
N LYS A 508 30.66 7.65 -15.48
CA LYS A 508 31.37 8.48 -16.48
C LYS A 508 31.06 9.97 -16.46
N SER A 509 30.14 10.44 -15.60
CA SER A 509 29.86 11.88 -15.43
C SER A 509 30.67 12.54 -14.30
N GLY A 510 31.54 11.78 -13.61
CA GLY A 510 32.34 12.25 -12.46
C GLY A 510 33.84 12.47 -12.70
N SER A 511 34.35 12.40 -13.94
CA SER A 511 35.78 12.63 -14.20
C SER A 511 36.05 13.29 -15.56
N ASN A 512 35.96 14.62 -15.62
CA ASN A 512 36.88 15.43 -16.43
C ASN A 512 36.62 16.93 -16.25
N SER A 513 37.27 17.55 -15.26
CA SER A 513 37.65 18.97 -15.33
C SER A 513 38.65 19.33 -14.22
N ARG A 514 39.88 18.81 -14.28
CA ARG A 514 41.07 19.43 -13.68
C ARG A 514 42.31 19.06 -14.50
N GLY A 515 42.64 19.86 -15.51
CA GLY A 515 44.01 19.91 -16.04
C GLY A 515 44.76 21.02 -15.30
N PRO A 516 45.97 20.78 -14.75
CA PRO A 516 46.81 21.85 -14.28
C PRO A 516 47.64 22.43 -15.43
N ALA A 517 47.90 23.72 -15.30
CA ALA A 517 48.87 24.49 -16.08
C ALA A 517 50.28 23.87 -16.00
N GLY A 518 51.03 24.01 -17.09
CA GLY A 518 52.43 23.59 -17.24
C GLY A 518 52.80 23.48 -18.70
#